data_AF-A0AAX2KKU6-F1
#
_entry.id   AF-A0AAX2KKU6-F1
#
_cell.length_a   1.000
_cell.length_b   1.000
_cell.length_c   1.000
_cell.angle_alpha   90.00
_cell.angle_beta   90.00
_cell.angle_gamma   90.00
#
_symmetry.space_group_name_H-M   'P 1'
#
loop_
_entity.id
_entity.type
_entity.pdbx_description
1 polymer ?
#
loop_
_entity_poly.entity_id
_entity_poly.type
_entity_poly.pdbx_seq_one_letter_code
_entity_poly.pdbx_strand_id
1 'polypeptide(L)' 'MKDVRLGTRVVQLMARGGRYEKAGHAITGLRIIGEVDGDDEAIFRPIQKYINGTWYNVAQV' A
#
# COMPACT_ATOMS: atom_id res chain seq x y z
N MET A 1 7.06 21.09 2.83
CA MET A 1 6.85 19.70 3.31
C MET A 1 8.04 19.40 4.21
N LYS A 2 7.82 19.18 5.50
CA LYS A 2 8.92 18.97 6.45
C LYS A 2 9.28 17.49 6.63
N ASP A 3 8.36 16.59 6.27
CA ASP A 3 8.56 15.16 6.44
C ASP A 3 7.65 14.35 5.48
N VAL A 4 8.10 13.13 5.18
CA VAL A 4 7.42 12.12 4.36
C VAL A 4 7.57 10.78 5.05
N ARG A 5 6.49 10.01 5.14
CA ARG A 5 6.55 8.66 5.72
C ARG A 5 5.68 7.67 4.98
N LEU A 6 5.99 6.40 5.19
CA LEU A 6 5.05 5.31 4.94
C LEU A 6 4.17 5.16 6.19
N GLY A 7 2.86 5.26 6.03
CA GLY A 7 1.90 5.11 7.11
C GLY A 7 1.66 3.66 7.52
N THR A 8 0.53 3.43 8.19
CA THR A 8 0.11 2.11 8.68
C THR A 8 -0.04 1.11 7.53
N ARG A 9 0.40 -0.14 7.75
CA ARG A 9 0.28 -1.20 6.75
C ARG A 9 -1.19 -1.55 6.48
N VAL A 10 -1.50 -1.90 5.24
CA VAL A 10 -2.79 -2.41 4.75
C VAL A 10 -2.50 -3.71 4.00
N VAL A 11 -3.25 -4.76 4.28
CA VAL A 11 -3.09 -6.06 3.62
C VAL A 11 -4.27 -6.27 2.67
N GLN A 12 -4.01 -6.73 1.45
CA GLN A 12 -5.04 -7.06 0.46
C GLN A 12 -4.80 -8.48 -0.05
N LEU A 13 -5.83 -9.32 0.04
CA LEU A 13 -5.80 -10.66 -0.55
C LEU A 13 -5.70 -10.59 -2.06
N MET A 14 -4.89 -11.48 -2.61
CA MET A 14 -4.64 -11.60 -4.03
C MET A 14 -5.35 -12.83 -4.60
N ALA A 15 -5.95 -12.66 -5.76
CA ALA A 15 -6.43 -13.71 -6.65
C ALA A 15 -5.60 -13.79 -7.94
N ARG A 16 -5.65 -14.95 -8.59
CA ARG A 16 -4.97 -15.20 -9.87
C ARG A 16 -5.39 -14.20 -10.94
N GLY A 17 -4.41 -13.61 -11.63
CA GLY A 17 -4.65 -12.66 -12.72
C GLY A 17 -5.18 -11.29 -12.26
N GLY A 18 -5.27 -11.04 -10.96
CA GLY A 18 -5.71 -9.75 -10.41
C GLY A 18 -4.65 -8.65 -10.53
N ARG A 19 -5.10 -7.39 -10.48
CA ARG A 19 -4.27 -6.20 -10.42
C ARG A 19 -4.39 -5.58 -9.03
N TYR A 20 -3.26 -5.30 -8.39
CA TYR A 20 -3.20 -4.81 -7.00
C TYR A 20 -2.68 -3.39 -6.97
N GLU A 21 -3.61 -2.45 -7.08
CA GLU A 21 -3.31 -1.02 -7.06
C GLU A 21 -4.17 -0.33 -6.02
N LYS A 22 -3.55 0.57 -5.27
CA LYS A 22 -4.22 1.36 -4.26
C LYS A 22 -3.68 2.77 -4.29
N ALA A 23 -4.52 3.72 -4.71
CA ALA A 23 -4.12 5.10 -4.90
C ALA A 23 -3.40 5.66 -3.65
N GLY A 24 -2.25 6.28 -3.88
CA GLY A 24 -1.45 6.88 -2.80
C GLY A 24 -0.73 5.87 -1.91
N HIS A 25 -0.67 4.59 -2.29
CA HIS A 25 0.05 3.56 -1.56
C HIS A 25 1.18 2.97 -2.39
N ALA A 26 2.21 2.52 -1.70
CA ALA A 26 3.25 1.67 -2.26
C ALA A 26 3.07 0.23 -1.79
N ILE A 27 3.38 -0.75 -2.65
CA ILE A 27 3.61 -2.13 -2.21
C ILE A 27 4.91 -2.13 -1.41
N THR A 28 4.86 -2.71 -0.22
CA THR A 28 5.96 -2.79 0.73
C THR A 28 6.29 -4.22 1.14
N GLY A 29 5.52 -5.19 0.66
CA GLY A 29 5.76 -6.61 0.88
C GLY A 29 4.76 -7.47 0.13
N LEU A 30 5.13 -8.73 -0.03
CA LEU A 30 4.30 -9.79 -0.58
C LEU A 30 4.40 -11.00 0.35
N ARG A 31 3.29 -11.71 0.54
CA ARG A 31 3.28 -13.06 1.14
C ARG A 31 2.61 -13.96 0.13
N ILE A 32 3.38 -14.86 -0.49
CA ILE A 32 2.89 -15.77 -1.53
C ILE A 32 3.21 -17.20 -1.10
N ILE A 33 2.21 -18.08 -1.17
CA ILE A 33 2.36 -19.51 -0.83
C ILE A 33 2.07 -20.33 -2.10
N GLY A 34 3.05 -20.37 -2.99
CA GLY A 34 2.93 -21.09 -4.26
C GLY A 34 2.40 -20.19 -5.37
N GLU A 35 1.25 -20.53 -5.95
CA GLU A 35 0.59 -19.71 -6.97
C GLU A 35 -0.30 -18.65 -6.34
N VAL A 36 -0.47 -17.51 -7.01
CA VAL A 36 -1.38 -16.47 -6.52
C VAL A 36 -2.82 -16.94 -6.71
N ASP A 37 -3.51 -17.38 -5.66
CA ASP A 37 -4.81 -18.07 -5.79
C ASP A 37 -5.89 -17.75 -4.74
N GLY A 38 -5.61 -16.95 -3.71
CA GLY A 38 -6.64 -16.45 -2.79
C GLY A 38 -6.22 -16.33 -1.34
N ASP A 39 -5.11 -16.95 -0.95
CA ASP A 39 -4.54 -16.85 0.39
C ASP A 39 -3.24 -16.02 0.45
N ASP A 40 -2.82 -15.49 -0.70
CA ASP A 40 -1.67 -14.61 -0.85
C ASP A 40 -2.02 -13.15 -0.58
N GLU A 41 -1.03 -12.37 -0.16
CA GLU A 41 -1.22 -11.02 0.31
C GLU A 41 -0.28 -10.03 -0.38
N ALA A 42 -0.86 -8.91 -0.84
CA ALA A 42 -0.12 -7.69 -1.12
C ALA A 42 -0.17 -6.76 0.10
N ILE A 43 0.99 -6.33 0.58
CA ILE A 43 1.12 -5.46 1.75
C ILE A 43 1.42 -4.04 1.29
N PHE A 44 0.47 -3.14 1.47
CA PHE A 44 0.55 -1.74 1.10
C PHE A 44 0.86 -0.85 2.30
N ARG A 45 1.48 0.30 2.05
CA ARG A 45 1.51 1.43 3.00
C ARG A 45 1.14 2.73 2.29
N PRO A 46 0.31 3.60 2.86
CA PRO A 46 0.04 4.90 2.29
C PRO A 46 1.28 5.76 2.38
N ILE A 47 1.59 6.49 1.31
CA ILE A 47 2.59 7.54 1.34
C ILE A 47 1.94 8.76 1.96
N GLN A 48 2.54 9.31 3.00
CA GLN A 48 2.00 10.44 3.75
C GLN A 48 2.97 11.62 3.76
N LYS A 49 2.42 12.82 3.66
CA LYS A 49 3.14 14.09 3.73
C LYS A 49 2.70 14.92 4.93
N TYR A 50 3.67 15.52 5.62
CA TYR A 50 3.39 16.39 6.75
C TYR A 50 3.26 17.86 6.31
N ILE A 51 2.08 18.44 6.54
CA ILE A 51 1.74 19.82 6.20
C ILE A 51 1.08 20.46 7.43
N ASN A 52 1.70 21.53 7.95
CA ASN A 52 1.15 22.38 9.01
C ASN A 52 0.59 21.65 10.24
N GLY A 53 1.27 20.61 10.73
CA GLY A 53 0.80 19.86 11.91
C GLY A 53 0.05 18.56 11.58
N THR A 54 -0.30 18.35 10.31
CA THR A 54 -1.21 17.28 9.90
C THR A 54 -0.57 16.37 8.86
N TRP A 55 -0.79 15.07 9.00
CA TRP A 55 -0.41 14.06 8.01
C TRP A 55 -1.52 13.88 6.97
N TYR A 56 -1.18 14.02 5.70
CA TYR A 56 -2.10 13.81 4.58
C TYR A 56 -1.62 12.65 3.72
N ASN A 57 -2.55 11.81 3.25
CA ASN A 57 -2.24 10.83 2.22
C ASN A 57 -1.92 11.52 0.89
N VAL A 58 -0.94 10.99 0.17
CA VAL A 58 -0.59 11.44 -1.18
C VAL A 58 -1.66 10.95 -2.17
N ALA A 59 -1.99 11.77 -3.16
CA ALA A 59 -2.85 11.38 -4.27
C ALA A 59 -2.03 10.71 -5.38
N GLN A 60 -2.67 9.84 -6.16
CA GLN A 60 -2.11 9.21 -7.37
C GLN A 60 -3.01 9.59 -8.54
N VAL A 61 -2.41 10.07 -9.64
CA VAL A 61 -3.09 10.57 -10.86
C VAL A 61 -2.67 9.77 -12.08
#